data_AF-S9URH8-F1
#
_entry.id   AF-S9URH8-F1
#
_cell.length_a   1.000
_cell.length_b   1.000
_cell.length_c   1.000
_cell.angle_alpha   90.00
_cell.angle_beta   90.00
_cell.angle_gamma   90.00
#
_symmetry.space_group_name_H-M   'P 1'
#
loop_
_entity.id
_entity.type
_entity.pdbx_description
1 polymer ?
#
loop_
_entity_poly.entity_id
_entity_poly.type
_entity_poly.pdbx_seq_one_letter_code
_entity_poly.pdbx_strand_id
1 'polypeptide(L)'
;MALREDGEAPVSPVSDTKSSEFYRTFIGQLCMYLTGPQLTAVGQTWKSLLCLLKAHRSNASVFLLYHMHTIVNDVLVESIDSKNTVQKYYGLSLLSTVLQEGAFGAASVLYATSPALLCAVLLCSNGLTSQIISKKIFDVLTKMIGAPELSLPVRYILYANRDSILRMIDYISSLAYAEQSGDTQKFELDRRRVLSRLSTLAPPSDEEAQAVRSE
;
A
#
# COMPACT_ATOMS: atom_id res chain seq x y z
N MET A 1 14.29 53.82 21.03
CA MET A 1 13.57 52.75 21.76
C MET A 1 12.70 52.03 20.75
N ALA A 2 12.95 50.72 20.59
CA ALA A 2 12.17 49.68 19.89
C ALA A 2 11.92 49.80 18.37
N LEU A 3 12.57 48.88 17.64
CA LEU A 3 12.26 48.32 16.32
C LEU A 3 11.36 47.07 16.47
N ARG A 4 10.80 46.60 15.32
CA ARG A 4 10.17 45.28 15.01
C ARG A 4 8.63 45.21 15.16
N GLU A 5 7.86 44.50 14.33
CA GLU A 5 8.16 43.29 13.54
C GLU A 5 7.16 43.11 12.37
N ASP A 6 7.73 42.84 11.18
CA ASP A 6 7.35 41.92 10.11
C ASP A 6 5.86 41.64 9.78
N GLY A 7 5.47 42.07 8.58
CA GLY A 7 4.33 41.52 7.86
C GLY A 7 4.62 40.11 7.39
N GLU A 8 3.90 39.14 7.96
CA GLU A 8 3.82 37.78 7.44
C GLU A 8 3.15 37.79 6.05
N ALA A 9 3.91 37.39 5.04
CA ALA A 9 3.36 37.02 3.74
C ALA A 9 2.45 35.78 3.91
N PRO A 10 1.32 35.67 3.19
CA PRO A 10 0.50 34.48 3.25
C PRO A 10 1.26 33.30 2.65
N VAL A 11 1.45 32.25 3.45
CA VAL A 11 1.95 30.95 3.01
C VAL A 11 0.91 30.36 2.05
N SER A 12 1.17 30.41 0.75
CA SER A 12 0.34 29.77 -0.27
C SER A 12 0.25 28.24 -0.03
N PRO A 13 -0.95 27.63 -0.07
CA PRO A 13 -1.10 26.18 0.03
C PRO A 13 -0.80 25.56 -1.33
N VAL A 14 0.43 25.09 -1.54
CA VAL A 14 0.82 24.41 -2.77
C VAL A 14 0.33 22.93 -2.79
N SER A 15 -0.27 22.43 -1.71
CA SER A 15 -0.74 21.04 -1.60
C SER A 15 -2.18 20.80 -2.08
N ASP A 16 -3.07 21.78 -2.01
CA ASP A 16 -4.52 21.54 -2.18
C ASP A 16 -4.96 21.43 -3.65
N THR A 17 -4.19 21.97 -4.59
CA THR A 17 -4.55 22.00 -6.01
C THR A 17 -4.50 20.62 -6.67
N LYS A 18 -3.48 19.80 -6.37
CA LYS A 18 -3.33 18.46 -6.98
C LYS A 18 -4.37 17.45 -6.48
N SER A 19 -4.74 17.54 -5.20
CA SER A 19 -5.85 16.74 -4.65
C SER A 19 -7.18 17.14 -5.29
N SER A 20 -7.42 18.45 -5.47
CA SER A 20 -8.60 18.94 -6.18
C SER A 20 -8.68 18.48 -7.64
N GLU A 21 -7.55 18.36 -8.35
CA GLU A 21 -7.53 17.88 -9.74
C GLU A 21 -7.83 16.39 -9.85
N PHE A 22 -7.30 15.55 -8.95
CA PHE A 22 -7.60 14.12 -8.90
C PHE A 22 -9.11 13.90 -8.80
N TYR A 23 -9.77 14.57 -7.85
CA TYR A 23 -11.20 14.41 -7.62
C TYR A 23 -12.07 15.02 -8.73
N ARG A 24 -11.53 15.80 -9.67
CA ARG A 24 -12.27 16.21 -10.88
C ARG A 24 -12.31 15.11 -11.94
N THR A 25 -11.47 14.09 -11.83
CA THR A 25 -11.46 12.95 -12.76
C THR A 25 -12.56 11.95 -12.42
N PHE A 26 -13.01 11.17 -13.41
CA PHE A 26 -13.97 10.08 -13.18
C PHE A 26 -13.46 9.05 -12.14
N ILE A 27 -12.17 8.70 -12.21
CA ILE A 27 -11.54 7.78 -11.24
C ILE A 27 -11.51 8.40 -9.85
N GLY A 28 -11.16 9.68 -9.71
CA GLY A 28 -11.16 10.36 -8.41
C GLY A 28 -12.56 10.46 -7.80
N GLN A 29 -13.57 10.77 -8.62
CA GLN A 29 -14.97 10.74 -8.18
C GLN A 29 -15.37 9.35 -7.67
N LEU A 30 -15.04 8.28 -8.41
CA LEU A 30 -15.27 6.91 -7.93
C LEU A 30 -14.57 6.67 -6.59
N CYS A 31 -13.31 7.07 -6.44
CA CYS A 31 -12.56 6.91 -5.19
C CYS A 31 -13.22 7.62 -4.00
N MET A 32 -13.81 8.81 -4.16
CA MET A 32 -14.57 9.46 -3.07
C MET A 32 -15.78 8.63 -2.62
N TYR A 33 -16.51 8.02 -3.55
CA TYR A 33 -17.62 7.14 -3.20
C TYR A 33 -17.14 5.87 -2.48
N LEU A 34 -15.92 5.42 -2.76
CA LEU A 34 -15.35 4.21 -2.16
C LEU A 34 -14.89 4.42 -0.72
N THR A 35 -14.40 5.62 -0.38
CA THR A 35 -13.96 5.99 0.97
C THR A 35 -15.05 6.65 1.81
N GLY A 36 -16.15 7.09 1.19
CA GLY A 36 -17.29 7.70 1.86
C GLY A 36 -18.11 6.76 2.76
N PRO A 37 -19.00 7.32 3.62
CA PRO A 37 -19.78 6.56 4.60
C PRO A 37 -20.96 5.78 3.99
N GLN A 38 -21.29 5.98 2.72
CA GLN A 38 -22.41 5.33 2.06
C GLN A 38 -22.02 3.92 1.59
N LEU A 39 -22.58 2.90 2.24
CA LEU A 39 -22.25 1.48 2.03
C LEU A 39 -22.94 0.85 0.81
N THR A 40 -23.99 1.47 0.30
CA THR A 40 -24.77 0.92 -0.82
C THR A 40 -23.92 0.92 -2.09
N ALA A 41 -23.68 -0.27 -2.64
CA ALA A 41 -22.92 -0.53 -3.87
C ALA A 41 -21.38 -0.39 -3.81
N VAL A 42 -20.75 -0.14 -2.65
CA VAL A 42 -19.28 0.00 -2.50
C VAL A 42 -18.51 -1.14 -3.18
N GLY A 43 -18.94 -2.40 -2.99
CA GLY A 43 -18.28 -3.54 -3.61
C GLY A 43 -18.39 -3.58 -5.14
N GLN A 44 -19.49 -3.11 -5.73
CA GLN A 44 -19.63 -3.05 -7.19
C GLN A 44 -18.83 -1.87 -7.76
N THR A 45 -18.81 -0.73 -7.09
CA THR A 45 -17.97 0.41 -7.45
C THR A 45 -16.49 0.02 -7.46
N TRP A 46 -16.03 -0.73 -6.46
CA TRP A 46 -14.66 -1.25 -6.42
C TRP A 46 -14.37 -2.21 -7.57
N LYS A 47 -15.29 -3.13 -7.88
CA LYS A 47 -15.15 -4.05 -9.03
C LYS A 47 -15.06 -3.28 -10.34
N SER A 48 -15.89 -2.26 -10.54
CA SER A 48 -15.87 -1.41 -11.73
C SER A 48 -14.55 -0.65 -11.85
N LEU A 49 -14.03 -0.08 -10.75
CA LEU A 49 -12.73 0.59 -10.74
C LEU A 49 -11.60 -0.38 -11.12
N LEU A 50 -11.55 -1.56 -10.49
CA LEU A 50 -10.55 -2.59 -10.82
C LEU A 50 -10.64 -3.02 -12.28
N CYS A 51 -11.86 -3.22 -12.79
CA CYS A 51 -12.10 -3.57 -14.19
C CYS A 51 -11.58 -2.47 -15.13
N LEU A 52 -11.88 -1.21 -14.85
CA LEU A 52 -11.44 -0.05 -15.64
C LEU A 52 -9.91 0.05 -15.70
N LEU A 53 -9.24 -0.06 -14.56
CA LEU A 53 -7.78 0.00 -14.49
C LEU A 53 -7.12 -1.16 -15.25
N LYS A 54 -7.72 -2.35 -15.20
CA LYS A 54 -7.24 -3.54 -15.94
C LYS A 54 -7.52 -3.47 -17.44
N ALA A 55 -8.63 -2.86 -17.85
CA ALA A 55 -8.96 -2.70 -19.25
C ALA A 55 -8.02 -1.70 -19.95
N HIS A 56 -7.57 -0.67 -19.23
CA HIS A 56 -6.75 0.42 -19.77
C HIS A 56 -5.37 0.52 -19.10
N ARG A 57 -4.67 -0.61 -18.95
CA ARG A 57 -3.45 -0.74 -18.12
C ARG A 57 -2.38 0.34 -18.37
N SER A 58 -2.09 0.67 -19.64
CA SER A 58 -1.06 1.67 -19.96
C SER A 58 -1.45 3.06 -19.47
N ASN A 59 -2.70 3.49 -19.72
CA ASN A 59 -3.21 4.78 -19.26
C ASN A 59 -3.37 4.80 -17.74
N ALA A 60 -3.84 3.69 -17.18
CA ALA A 60 -3.96 3.50 -15.74
C ALA A 60 -2.60 3.61 -15.04
N SER A 61 -1.53 3.02 -15.60
CA SER A 61 -0.18 3.14 -15.07
C SER A 61 0.28 4.60 -14.99
N VAL A 62 0.12 5.37 -16.06
CA VAL A 62 0.45 6.81 -16.08
C VAL A 62 -0.39 7.59 -15.06
N PHE A 63 -1.69 7.29 -14.98
CA PHE A 63 -2.59 7.91 -14.00
C PHE A 63 -2.18 7.61 -12.55
N LEU A 64 -1.85 6.34 -12.24
CA LEU A 64 -1.40 5.90 -10.92
C LEU A 64 -0.08 6.55 -10.50
N LEU A 65 0.82 6.83 -11.46
CA LEU A 65 2.05 7.59 -11.24
C LEU A 65 1.76 9.07 -10.96
N TYR A 66 0.96 9.70 -11.81
CA TYR A 66 0.67 11.13 -11.73
C TYR A 66 -0.06 11.50 -10.43
N HIS A 67 -0.99 10.65 -9.98
CA HIS A 67 -1.77 10.85 -8.75
C HIS A 67 -1.32 9.96 -7.58
N MET A 68 -0.07 9.47 -7.60
CA MET A 68 0.41 8.49 -6.63
C MET A 68 0.15 8.90 -5.17
N HIS A 69 0.49 10.13 -4.79
CA HIS A 69 0.35 10.59 -3.40
C HIS A 69 -1.11 10.55 -2.93
N THR A 70 -2.03 11.09 -3.72
CA THR A 70 -3.47 11.10 -3.43
C THR A 70 -4.04 9.69 -3.40
N ILE A 71 -3.64 8.82 -4.33
CA ILE A 71 -4.13 7.42 -4.37
C ILE A 71 -3.58 6.63 -3.18
N VAL A 72 -2.31 6.81 -2.82
CA VAL A 72 -1.70 6.14 -1.69
C VAL A 72 -2.37 6.56 -0.40
N ASN A 73 -2.44 7.86 -0.11
CA ASN A 73 -2.91 8.34 1.19
C ASN A 73 -4.45 8.32 1.27
N ASP A 74 -5.11 9.02 0.36
CA ASP A 74 -6.54 9.33 0.46
C ASP A 74 -7.42 8.17 -0.02
N VAL A 75 -6.84 7.14 -0.65
CA VAL A 75 -7.60 5.97 -1.14
C VAL A 75 -7.11 4.68 -0.50
N LEU A 76 -5.83 4.33 -0.69
CA LEU A 76 -5.33 3.02 -0.27
C LEU A 76 -5.12 2.94 1.25
N VAL A 77 -4.43 3.90 1.86
CA VAL A 77 -4.20 3.92 3.31
C VAL A 77 -5.53 4.01 4.04
N GLU A 78 -6.41 4.95 3.67
CA GLU A 78 -7.76 5.07 4.25
C GLU A 78 -8.57 3.77 4.11
N SER A 79 -8.57 3.13 2.94
CA SER A 79 -9.32 1.90 2.72
C SER A 79 -8.77 0.73 3.52
N ILE A 80 -7.44 0.59 3.62
CA ILE A 80 -6.77 -0.51 4.33
C ILE A 80 -6.93 -0.37 5.85
N ASP A 81 -6.93 0.85 6.37
CA ASP A 81 -7.11 1.15 7.80
C ASP A 81 -8.60 1.22 8.22
N SER A 82 -9.51 1.37 7.27
CA SER A 82 -10.95 1.48 7.53
C SER A 82 -11.52 0.34 8.37
N LYS A 83 -12.41 0.63 9.33
CA LYS A 83 -13.14 -0.41 10.09
C LYS A 83 -14.04 -1.29 9.21
N ASN A 84 -14.32 -0.87 7.98
CA ASN A 84 -15.14 -1.62 7.04
C ASN A 84 -14.33 -2.71 6.31
N THR A 85 -14.62 -3.97 6.61
CA THR A 85 -14.00 -5.17 6.00
C THR A 85 -14.05 -5.17 4.47
N VAL A 86 -15.11 -4.65 3.86
CA VAL A 86 -15.25 -4.57 2.40
C VAL A 86 -14.26 -3.56 1.82
N GLN A 87 -14.13 -2.39 2.42
CA GLN A 87 -13.14 -1.38 2.02
C GLN A 87 -11.72 -1.92 2.19
N LYS A 88 -11.41 -2.56 3.32
CA LYS A 88 -10.10 -3.22 3.54
C LYS A 88 -9.78 -4.21 2.43
N TYR A 89 -10.70 -5.12 2.15
CA TYR A 89 -10.51 -6.16 1.14
C TYR A 89 -10.24 -5.56 -0.25
N TYR A 90 -11.00 -4.56 -0.67
CA TYR A 90 -10.84 -3.98 -2.00
C TYR A 90 -9.65 -3.04 -2.10
N GLY A 91 -9.31 -2.29 -1.05
CA GLY A 91 -8.06 -1.52 -0.98
C GLY A 91 -6.84 -2.43 -1.14
N LEU A 92 -6.80 -3.54 -0.40
CA LEU A 92 -5.76 -4.56 -0.56
C LEU A 92 -5.79 -5.22 -1.95
N SER A 93 -6.96 -5.42 -2.54
CA SER A 93 -7.10 -6.01 -3.87
C SER A 93 -6.61 -5.09 -4.99
N LEU A 94 -6.85 -3.77 -4.86
CA LEU A 94 -6.30 -2.76 -5.76
C LEU A 94 -4.79 -2.71 -5.65
N LEU A 95 -4.26 -2.62 -4.42
CA LEU A 95 -2.81 -2.63 -4.20
C LEU A 95 -2.17 -3.90 -4.76
N SER A 96 -2.73 -5.08 -4.45
CA SER A 96 -2.28 -6.36 -5.01
C SER A 96 -2.27 -6.36 -6.54
N THR A 97 -3.29 -5.79 -7.19
CA THR A 97 -3.37 -5.67 -8.65
C THR A 97 -2.23 -4.81 -9.20
N VAL A 98 -2.00 -3.64 -8.62
CA VAL A 98 -0.93 -2.71 -9.04
C VAL A 98 0.45 -3.35 -8.89
N LEU A 99 0.67 -4.11 -7.81
CA LEU A 99 1.96 -4.77 -7.53
C LEU A 99 2.22 -6.04 -8.35
N GLN A 100 1.18 -6.72 -8.84
CA GLN A 100 1.32 -8.00 -9.53
C GLN A 100 1.34 -7.90 -11.05
N GLU A 101 0.61 -6.95 -11.64
CA GLU A 101 0.50 -6.86 -13.09
C GLU A 101 1.66 -6.04 -13.67
N GLY A 102 2.53 -6.70 -14.45
CA GLY A 102 3.72 -6.07 -15.05
C GLY A 102 3.42 -4.85 -15.94
N ALA A 103 2.19 -4.71 -16.42
CA ALA A 103 1.75 -3.55 -17.18
C ALA A 103 1.73 -2.23 -16.38
N PHE A 104 1.73 -2.29 -15.04
CA PHE A 104 1.85 -1.11 -14.19
C PHE A 104 3.30 -0.64 -13.98
N GLY A 105 4.30 -1.39 -14.47
CA GLY A 105 5.68 -0.92 -14.62
C GLY A 105 6.22 -0.12 -13.42
N ALA A 106 6.63 1.12 -13.67
CA ALA A 106 7.17 2.01 -12.63
C ALA A 106 6.21 2.29 -11.46
N ALA A 107 4.89 2.30 -11.69
CA ALA A 107 3.91 2.47 -10.62
C ALA A 107 3.99 1.30 -9.63
N SER A 108 4.15 0.07 -10.12
CA SER A 108 4.30 -1.10 -9.25
C SER A 108 5.52 -0.98 -8.33
N VAL A 109 6.64 -0.44 -8.84
CA VAL A 109 7.87 -0.25 -8.06
C VAL A 109 7.68 0.81 -6.99
N LEU A 110 7.12 1.98 -7.35
CA LEU A 110 6.90 3.07 -6.39
C LEU A 110 5.88 2.70 -5.30
N TYR A 111 4.84 1.94 -5.65
CA TYR A 111 3.86 1.47 -4.67
C TYR A 111 4.47 0.39 -3.78
N ALA A 112 5.32 -0.49 -4.31
CA ALA A 112 6.03 -1.51 -3.52
C ALA A 112 7.00 -0.92 -2.50
N THR A 113 7.58 0.25 -2.82
CA THR A 113 8.57 0.94 -1.99
C THR A 113 7.98 2.08 -1.14
N SER A 114 6.65 2.19 -1.08
CA SER A 114 5.94 3.18 -0.27
C SER A 114 5.91 2.77 1.21
N PRO A 115 6.52 3.54 2.13
CA PRO A 115 6.49 3.24 3.56
C PRO A 115 5.08 3.37 4.15
N ALA A 116 4.27 4.31 3.67
CA ALA A 116 2.89 4.51 4.14
C ALA A 116 2.02 3.28 3.86
N LEU A 117 2.13 2.71 2.66
CA LEU A 117 1.41 1.48 2.30
C LEU A 117 1.88 0.29 3.13
N LEU A 118 3.20 0.16 3.35
CA LEU A 118 3.73 -0.93 4.16
C LEU A 118 3.20 -0.85 5.59
N CYS A 119 3.25 0.33 6.21
CA CYS A 119 2.71 0.55 7.54
C CYS A 119 1.21 0.24 7.60
N ALA A 120 0.41 0.70 6.63
CA ALA A 120 -1.02 0.42 6.58
C ALA A 120 -1.31 -1.09 6.49
N VAL A 121 -0.56 -1.82 5.65
CA VAL A 121 -0.71 -3.29 5.52
C VAL A 121 -0.31 -4.01 6.81
N LEU A 122 0.79 -3.60 7.44
CA LEU A 122 1.23 -4.18 8.71
C LEU A 122 0.23 -3.92 9.84
N LEU A 123 -0.32 -2.71 9.95
CA LEU A 123 -1.34 -2.39 10.95
C LEU A 123 -2.65 -3.13 10.69
N CYS A 124 -3.03 -3.29 9.42
CA CYS A 124 -4.23 -4.05 9.01
C CYS A 124 -4.15 -5.53 9.42
N SER A 125 -2.95 -6.07 9.58
CA SER A 125 -2.73 -7.42 10.09
C SER A 125 -2.90 -7.56 11.61
N ASN A 126 -3.04 -6.46 12.35
CA ASN A 126 -3.37 -6.54 13.76
C ASN A 126 -4.85 -6.91 13.90
N GLY A 127 -5.13 -8.10 14.45
CA GLY A 127 -6.50 -8.60 14.58
C GLY A 127 -7.02 -9.30 13.33
N LEU A 128 -6.18 -10.08 12.64
CA LEU A 128 -6.61 -10.98 11.55
C LEU A 128 -7.73 -11.91 12.03
N THR A 129 -8.94 -11.67 11.53
CA THR A 129 -10.12 -12.52 11.76
C THR A 129 -10.68 -13.10 10.47
N SER A 130 -10.38 -12.48 9.32
CA SER A 130 -10.86 -12.90 8.00
C SER A 130 -9.73 -13.50 7.17
N GLN A 131 -9.85 -14.78 6.85
CA GLN A 131 -8.89 -15.52 6.03
C GLN A 131 -8.69 -14.89 4.64
N ILE A 132 -9.76 -14.36 4.03
CA ILE A 132 -9.69 -13.69 2.72
C ILE A 132 -8.81 -12.44 2.79
N ILE A 133 -8.94 -11.65 3.86
CA ILE A 133 -8.08 -10.49 4.11
C ILE A 133 -6.64 -10.93 4.42
N SER A 134 -6.46 -11.96 5.25
CA SER A 134 -5.15 -12.54 5.54
C SER A 134 -4.39 -12.94 4.28
N LYS A 135 -5.07 -13.63 3.33
CA LYS A 135 -4.46 -13.99 2.04
C LYS A 135 -4.07 -12.76 1.24
N LYS A 136 -4.91 -11.71 1.21
CA LYS A 136 -4.60 -10.46 0.51
C LYS A 136 -3.44 -9.68 1.12
N ILE A 137 -3.34 -9.65 2.45
CA ILE A 137 -2.18 -9.07 3.15
C ILE A 137 -0.90 -9.81 2.74
N PHE A 138 -0.93 -11.15 2.73
CA PHE A 138 0.22 -11.94 2.31
C PHE A 138 0.61 -11.71 0.84
N ASP A 139 -0.36 -11.67 -0.07
CA ASP A 139 -0.14 -11.37 -1.49
C ASP A 139 0.57 -10.02 -1.70
N VAL A 140 0.16 -9.00 -0.94
CA VAL A 140 0.75 -7.65 -0.98
C VAL A 140 2.14 -7.64 -0.36
N LEU A 141 2.29 -8.17 0.86
CA LEU A 141 3.57 -8.21 1.57
C LEU A 141 4.64 -8.97 0.76
N THR A 142 4.27 -10.05 0.10
CA THR A 142 5.17 -10.82 -0.77
C THR A 142 5.78 -9.94 -1.86
N LYS A 143 4.99 -9.04 -2.45
CA LYS A 143 5.46 -8.13 -3.49
C LYS A 143 6.26 -6.96 -2.94
N MET A 144 5.85 -6.39 -1.81
CA MET A 144 6.59 -5.29 -1.17
C MET A 144 7.96 -5.75 -0.67
N ILE A 145 8.03 -6.88 0.05
CA ILE A 145 9.28 -7.44 0.57
C ILE A 145 10.16 -7.97 -0.57
N GLY A 146 9.54 -8.54 -1.61
CA GLY A 146 10.20 -9.08 -2.79
C GLY A 146 10.65 -8.01 -3.79
N ALA A 147 10.46 -6.71 -3.53
CA ALA A 147 10.95 -5.66 -4.41
C ALA A 147 12.49 -5.75 -4.56
N PRO A 148 13.02 -5.62 -5.81
CA PRO A 148 14.46 -5.75 -6.05
C PRO A 148 15.27 -4.78 -5.20
N GLU A 149 14.81 -3.54 -5.15
CA GLU A 149 15.40 -2.44 -4.40
C GLU A 149 14.37 -1.90 -3.41
N LEU A 150 14.63 -2.13 -2.13
CA LEU A 150 13.81 -1.59 -1.05
C LEU A 150 14.31 -0.19 -0.72
N SER A 151 13.41 0.79 -0.65
CA SER A 151 13.75 2.12 -0.16
C SER A 151 14.24 2.02 1.29
N LEU A 152 15.10 2.95 1.69
CA LEU A 152 15.67 2.96 3.04
C LEU A 152 14.58 3.01 4.15
N PRO A 153 13.51 3.81 4.04
CA PRO A 153 12.40 3.77 5.00
C PRO A 153 11.73 2.39 5.06
N VAL A 154 11.51 1.75 3.91
CA VAL A 154 10.92 0.40 3.85
C VAL A 154 11.83 -0.64 4.50
N ARG A 155 13.14 -0.60 4.22
CA ARG A 155 14.13 -1.49 4.88
C ARG A 155 14.09 -1.32 6.40
N TYR A 156 14.06 -0.08 6.88
CA TYR A 156 13.98 0.20 8.31
C TYR A 156 12.72 -0.39 8.95
N ILE A 157 11.54 -0.15 8.34
CA ILE A 157 10.26 -0.68 8.84
C ILE A 157 10.28 -2.21 8.87
N LEU A 158 10.73 -2.85 7.80
CA LEU A 158 10.80 -4.31 7.71
C LEU A 158 11.78 -4.90 8.73
N TYR A 159 12.92 -4.26 8.94
CA TYR A 159 13.92 -4.70 9.93
C TYR A 159 13.38 -4.57 11.35
N ALA A 160 12.84 -3.40 11.70
CA ALA A 160 12.31 -3.12 13.04
C ALA A 160 11.11 -4.02 13.41
N ASN A 161 10.32 -4.45 12.41
CA ASN A 161 9.13 -5.28 12.62
C ASN A 161 9.34 -6.75 12.22
N ARG A 162 10.58 -7.17 11.96
CA ARG A 162 10.90 -8.49 11.37
C ARG A 162 10.22 -9.65 12.11
N ASP A 163 10.37 -9.75 13.42
CA ASP A 163 9.83 -10.87 14.19
C ASP A 163 8.29 -10.89 14.21
N SER A 164 7.66 -9.72 14.24
CA SER A 164 6.21 -9.59 14.14
C SER A 164 5.70 -10.00 12.76
N ILE A 165 6.42 -9.64 11.69
CA ILE A 165 6.10 -10.06 10.32
C ILE A 165 6.25 -11.59 10.16
N LEU A 166 7.32 -12.18 10.72
CA LEU A 166 7.52 -13.63 10.68
C LEU A 166 6.35 -14.38 11.36
N ARG A 167 5.98 -13.97 12.58
CA ARG A 167 4.83 -14.55 13.29
C ARG A 167 3.51 -14.40 12.53
N MET A 168 3.30 -13.25 11.91
CA MET A 168 2.12 -13.00 11.07
C MET A 168 2.08 -13.95 9.87
N ILE A 169 3.19 -14.13 9.16
CA ILE A 169 3.27 -15.04 8.00
C ILE A 169 2.98 -16.48 8.44
N ASP A 170 3.53 -16.94 9.54
CA ASP A 170 3.26 -18.29 10.05
C ASP A 170 1.80 -18.46 10.47
N TYR A 171 1.18 -17.44 11.09
CA TYR A 171 -0.25 -17.45 11.37
C TYR A 171 -1.09 -17.53 10.09
N ILE A 172 -0.81 -16.71 9.08
CA ILE A 172 -1.52 -16.75 7.79
C ILE A 172 -1.34 -18.12 7.13
N SER A 173 -0.16 -18.72 7.24
CA SER A 173 0.14 -20.05 6.72
C SER A 173 -0.77 -21.10 7.38
N SER A 174 -0.93 -21.06 8.71
CA SER A 174 -1.83 -21.97 9.43
C SER A 174 -3.29 -21.90 8.94
N LEU A 175 -3.76 -20.71 8.57
CA LEU A 175 -5.08 -20.51 7.99
C LEU A 175 -5.17 -21.06 6.55
N ALA A 176 -4.14 -20.84 5.73
CA ALA A 176 -4.11 -21.29 4.34
C ALA A 176 -4.06 -22.83 4.22
N TYR A 177 -3.31 -23.49 5.11
CA TYR A 177 -3.14 -24.95 5.12
C TYR A 177 -4.38 -25.72 5.57
N ALA A 178 -5.27 -25.09 6.34
CA ALA A 178 -6.51 -25.71 6.79
C ALA A 178 -7.47 -26.06 5.62
N GLU A 179 -7.31 -25.46 4.44
CA GLU A 179 -8.24 -25.63 3.32
C GLU A 179 -7.82 -26.62 2.21
N GLN A 180 -6.63 -27.26 2.28
CA GLN A 180 -6.14 -28.21 1.26
C GLN A 180 -6.37 -27.76 -0.21
N SER A 181 -6.28 -26.46 -0.50
CA SER A 181 -6.53 -25.95 -1.85
C SER A 181 -5.29 -26.09 -2.75
N GLY A 182 -5.50 -26.28 -4.05
CA GLY A 182 -4.44 -26.51 -5.06
C GLY A 182 -3.40 -25.39 -5.22
N ASP A 183 -3.54 -24.27 -4.49
CA ASP A 183 -2.64 -23.12 -4.47
C ASP A 183 -1.55 -23.22 -3.37
N THR A 184 -1.57 -24.31 -2.57
CA THR A 184 -0.66 -24.51 -1.42
C THR A 184 0.82 -24.50 -1.83
N GLN A 185 1.16 -25.04 -3.00
CA GLN A 185 2.55 -25.09 -3.47
C GLN A 185 3.08 -23.69 -3.82
N LYS A 186 2.25 -22.84 -4.45
CA LYS A 186 2.61 -21.46 -4.78
C LYS A 186 2.77 -20.64 -3.51
N PHE A 187 1.82 -20.77 -2.57
CA PHE A 187 1.88 -20.11 -1.28
C PHE A 187 3.18 -20.44 -0.54
N GLU A 188 3.55 -21.72 -0.47
CA GLU A 188 4.80 -22.13 0.20
C GLU A 188 6.06 -21.60 -0.46
N LEU A 189 6.07 -21.54 -1.78
CA LEU A 189 7.19 -21.01 -2.53
C LEU A 189 7.35 -19.50 -2.26
N ASP A 190 6.26 -18.74 -2.28
CA ASP A 190 6.26 -17.31 -1.97
C ASP A 190 6.61 -17.08 -0.49
N ARG A 191 6.11 -17.91 0.43
CA ARG A 191 6.47 -17.88 1.85
C ARG A 191 7.97 -18.05 2.04
N ARG A 192 8.58 -19.08 1.44
CA ARG A 192 10.03 -19.31 1.53
C ARG A 192 10.84 -18.13 0.99
N ARG A 193 10.39 -17.50 -0.10
CA ARG A 193 11.05 -16.30 -0.65
C ARG A 193 11.01 -15.13 0.33
N VAL A 194 9.83 -14.87 0.91
CA VAL A 194 9.66 -13.79 1.90
C VAL A 194 10.50 -14.06 3.15
N LEU A 195 10.45 -15.27 3.69
CA LEU A 195 11.25 -15.66 4.86
C LEU A 195 12.75 -15.52 4.60
N SER A 196 13.23 -15.99 3.44
CA SER A 196 14.63 -15.85 3.04
C SER A 196 15.04 -14.36 2.94
N ARG A 197 14.21 -13.54 2.28
CA ARG A 197 14.47 -12.10 2.12
C ARG A 197 14.48 -11.37 3.46
N LEU A 198 13.55 -11.66 4.37
CA LEU A 198 13.54 -11.10 5.72
C LEU A 198 14.73 -11.59 6.56
N SER A 199 15.15 -12.84 6.37
CA SER A 199 16.26 -13.42 7.13
C SER A 199 17.61 -12.76 6.82
N THR A 200 17.79 -12.36 5.56
CA THR A 200 18.98 -11.71 5.00
C THR A 200 18.91 -10.18 5.02
N LEU A 201 17.81 -9.60 5.53
CA LEU A 201 17.65 -8.16 5.63
C LEU A 201 18.64 -7.60 6.66
N ALA A 202 19.63 -6.86 6.18
CA ALA A 202 20.59 -6.16 7.02
C ALA A 202 19.95 -4.91 7.64
N PRO A 203 20.36 -4.53 8.87
CA PRO A 203 20.00 -3.22 9.41
C PRO A 203 20.50 -2.12 8.45
N PRO A 204 19.76 -1.01 8.31
CA PRO A 204 20.29 0.16 7.62
C PRO A 204 21.54 0.67 8.36
N SER A 205 22.56 1.08 7.60
CA SER A 205 23.80 1.58 8.20
C SER A 205 23.60 2.95 8.85
N ASP A 206 24.49 3.32 9.78
CA ASP A 206 24.45 4.64 10.43
C ASP A 206 24.65 5.78 9.42
N GLU A 207 25.43 5.55 8.36
CA GLU A 207 25.63 6.50 7.25
C GLU A 207 24.36 6.68 6.42
N GLU A 208 23.67 5.57 6.11
CA GLU A 208 22.36 5.60 5.44
C GLU A 208 21.33 6.37 6.29
N ALA A 209 21.30 6.13 7.60
CA ALA A 209 20.38 6.79 8.52
C ALA A 209 20.64 8.31 8.68
N GLN A 210 21.89 8.75 8.54
CA GLN A 210 22.26 10.16 8.59
C GLN A 210 21.92 10.91 7.30
N ALA A 211 22.03 10.26 6.14
CA ALA A 211 21.67 10.85 4.85
C ALA A 211 20.18 11.27 4.79
N VAL A 212 19.27 10.44 5.33
CA VAL A 212 17.81 10.73 5.35
C VAL A 212 17.44 11.90 6.26
N ARG A 213 18.28 12.25 7.25
CA ARG A 213 18.02 13.40 8.14
C ARG A 213 18.50 14.73 7.55
N SER A 214 19.23 14.67 6.46
CA SER A 214 19.90 15.82 5.83
C SER A 214 19.19 16.30 4.56
N GLU A 215 18.16 15.59 4.12
CA GLU A 215 17.21 15.95 3.03
C GLU A 215 15.88 16.43 3.61
#